data_AF-A0A1G9JBZ3-F1
#
_entry.id   AF-A0A1G9JBZ3-F1
#
_cell.length_a   1.000
_cell.length_b   1.000
_cell.length_c   1.000
_cell.angle_alpha   90.00
_cell.angle_beta   90.00
_cell.angle_gamma   90.00
#
_symmetry.space_group_name_H-M   'P 1'
#
loop_
_entity.id
_entity.type
_entity.pdbx_description
1 polymer ?
#
loop_
_entity_poly.entity_id
_entity_poly.type
_entity_poly.pdbx_seq_one_letter_code
_entity_poly.pdbx_strand_id
1 'polypeptide(L)'
;MLGSKPCPHCGNDVVLYRNPVPTVDIVIYDPCKGVVLIERNNPPLGWALPGGFVDYGETLEHAAVREAKEETSLDVVLTGLVGVFSMPCRDDRQHTISITYSAIARNPQGLKAGDDAGGARFFQLDDLPELVFDHSDILNEFSVKVLSLQASASIGSSTEQV
;
A
#
# COMPACT_ATOMS: atom_id res chain seq x y z
N MET A 1 -3.17 -6.51 -28.42
CA MET A 1 -3.98 -7.69 -28.03
C MET A 1 -3.03 -8.74 -27.51
N LEU A 2 -3.35 -9.34 -26.36
CA LEU A 2 -2.52 -10.40 -25.75
C LEU A 2 -2.99 -11.81 -26.16
N GLY A 3 -4.20 -11.94 -26.71
CA GLY A 3 -4.79 -13.20 -27.16
C GLY A 3 -6.33 -13.13 -27.20
N SER A 4 -6.98 -14.28 -27.29
CA SER A 4 -8.43 -14.44 -27.07
C SER A 4 -8.72 -15.63 -26.16
N LYS A 5 -9.91 -15.64 -25.54
CA LYS A 5 -10.47 -16.81 -24.85
C LYS A 5 -11.93 -17.00 -25.27
N PRO A 6 -12.45 -18.24 -25.33
CA PRO A 6 -13.85 -18.45 -25.66
C PRO A 6 -14.77 -17.88 -24.57
N CYS A 7 -15.84 -17.21 -24.99
CA CYS A 7 -16.89 -16.74 -24.11
C CYS A 7 -17.59 -17.94 -23.46
N PRO A 8 -17.75 -17.98 -22.12
CA PRO A 8 -18.38 -19.12 -21.44
C PRO A 8 -19.88 -19.26 -21.76
N HIS A 9 -20.52 -18.23 -22.33
CA HIS A 9 -21.94 -18.24 -22.67
C HIS A 9 -22.22 -18.65 -24.12
N CYS A 10 -21.47 -18.11 -25.09
CA CYS A 10 -21.74 -18.31 -26.52
C CYS A 10 -20.59 -18.93 -27.32
N GLY A 11 -19.43 -19.16 -26.71
CA GLY A 11 -18.26 -19.76 -27.37
C GLY A 11 -17.45 -18.81 -28.28
N ASN A 12 -17.96 -17.61 -28.57
CA ASN A 12 -17.25 -16.63 -29.39
C ASN A 12 -15.95 -16.14 -28.73
N ASP A 13 -14.97 -15.74 -29.54
CA ASP A 13 -13.71 -15.18 -29.05
C ASP A 13 -13.91 -13.86 -28.28
N VAL A 14 -13.41 -13.83 -27.05
CA VAL A 14 -13.29 -12.64 -26.22
C VAL A 14 -11.85 -12.15 -26.27
N VAL A 15 -11.65 -10.92 -26.71
CA VAL A 15 -10.32 -10.29 -26.82
C VAL A 15 -9.69 -10.09 -25.44
N LEU A 16 -8.43 -10.46 -25.31
CA LEU A 16 -7.60 -10.17 -24.14
C LEU A 16 -6.84 -8.86 -24.37
N TYR A 17 -7.17 -7.86 -23.56
CA TYR A 17 -6.53 -6.55 -23.56
C TYR A 17 -5.26 -6.55 -22.72
N ARG A 18 -4.29 -5.70 -23.10
CA ARG A 18 -3.13 -5.39 -22.28
C ARG A 18 -3.56 -4.35 -21.24
N ASN A 19 -4.13 -4.84 -20.15
CA ASN A 19 -4.59 -4.00 -19.05
C ASN A 19 -3.43 -3.70 -18.07
N PRO A 20 -3.50 -2.60 -17.31
CA PRO A 20 -2.64 -2.40 -16.16
C PRO A 20 -2.81 -3.53 -15.14
N VAL A 21 -1.75 -3.83 -14.41
CA VAL A 21 -1.74 -4.89 -13.39
C VAL A 21 -2.05 -4.29 -12.01
N PRO A 22 -3.02 -4.84 -11.25
CA PRO A 22 -3.33 -4.33 -9.92
C PRO A 22 -2.22 -4.69 -8.91
N THR A 23 -1.88 -3.72 -8.09
CA THR A 23 -1.01 -3.85 -6.91
C THR A 23 -1.69 -3.25 -5.69
N VAL A 24 -1.15 -3.55 -4.52
CA VAL A 24 -1.50 -2.90 -3.26
C VAL A 24 -0.26 -2.36 -2.58
N ASP A 25 -0.39 -1.22 -1.93
CA ASP A 25 0.61 -0.66 -1.02
C ASP A 25 -0.04 -0.43 0.35
N ILE A 26 0.71 -0.58 1.43
CA ILE A 26 0.18 -0.47 2.79
C ILE A 26 0.95 0.59 3.58
N VAL A 27 0.24 1.64 3.98
CA VAL A 27 0.74 2.62 4.95
C VAL A 27 0.46 2.09 6.36
N ILE A 28 1.38 1.29 6.90
CA ILE A 28 1.31 0.81 8.29
C ILE A 28 1.81 1.94 9.19
N TYR A 29 0.89 2.58 9.92
CA TYR A 29 1.17 3.78 10.69
C TYR A 29 1.01 3.55 12.19
N ASP A 30 1.98 4.07 12.95
CA ASP A 30 1.95 4.19 14.41
C ASP A 30 2.20 5.66 14.77
N PRO A 31 1.32 6.31 15.56
CA PRO A 31 1.46 7.74 15.88
C PRO A 31 2.77 8.13 16.58
N CYS A 32 3.42 7.19 17.28
CA CYS A 32 4.67 7.45 17.99
C CYS A 32 5.90 7.07 17.17
N LYS A 33 5.80 6.06 16.30
CA LYS A 33 6.94 5.53 15.54
C LYS A 33 6.99 6.00 14.09
N GLY A 34 5.86 6.44 13.54
CA GLY A 34 5.70 6.81 12.14
C GLY A 34 5.24 5.66 11.25
N VAL A 35 5.75 5.59 10.02
CA VAL A 35 5.34 4.60 9.01
C VAL A 35 6.36 3.48 8.85
N VAL A 36 5.90 2.27 8.59
CA VAL A 36 6.78 1.15 8.22
C VAL A 36 7.20 1.28 6.77
N LEU A 37 8.50 1.18 6.51
CA LEU A 37 9.07 1.01 5.17
C LEU A 37 9.92 -0.25 5.13
N ILE A 38 10.02 -0.83 3.93
CA ILE A 38 10.89 -1.96 3.61
C ILE A 38 11.98 -1.52 2.63
N GLU A 39 13.15 -2.16 2.73
CA GLU A 39 14.24 -1.99 1.78
C GLU A 39 14.16 -3.10 0.72
N ARG A 40 14.09 -2.71 -0.55
CA ARG A 40 13.91 -3.66 -1.65
C ARG A 40 15.22 -4.32 -2.03
N ASN A 41 15.21 -5.66 -2.14
CA ASN A 41 16.34 -6.43 -2.67
C ASN A 41 16.36 -6.52 -4.22
N ASN A 42 15.27 -6.10 -4.87
CA ASN A 42 15.11 -6.16 -6.33
C ASN A 42 14.87 -4.76 -6.92
N PRO A 43 15.44 -4.44 -8.10
CA PRO A 43 15.24 -3.15 -8.76
C PRO A 43 13.76 -2.75 -8.93
N PRO A 44 13.42 -1.45 -8.79
CA PRO A 44 14.30 -0.37 -8.33
C PRO A 44 14.71 -0.57 -6.86
N LEU A 45 15.99 -0.37 -6.56
CA LEU A 45 16.55 -0.53 -5.21
C LEU A 45 16.27 0.73 -4.39
N GLY A 46 15.94 0.56 -3.12
CA GLY A 46 15.66 1.65 -2.19
C GLY A 46 14.53 1.33 -1.22
N TRP A 47 14.12 2.33 -0.44
CA TRP A 47 13.05 2.21 0.52
C TRP A 47 11.67 2.35 -0.16
N ALA A 48 10.71 1.55 0.29
CA ALA A 48 9.36 1.52 -0.24
C ALA A 48 8.35 1.24 0.88
N LEU A 49 7.08 1.55 0.63
CA LEU A 49 5.98 0.97 1.40
C LEU A 49 5.96 -0.54 1.16
N PRO A 50 5.56 -1.33 2.17
CA PRO A 50 5.26 -2.74 1.93
C PRO A 50 4.07 -2.84 0.98
N GLY A 51 4.11 -3.81 0.07
CA GLY A 51 3.16 -3.93 -1.01
C GLY A 51 3.59 -4.89 -2.11
N GLY A 52 2.63 -5.28 -2.93
CA GLY A 52 2.87 -6.27 -3.96
C GLY A 52 1.71 -6.45 -4.92
N PHE A 53 1.80 -7.52 -5.72
CA PHE A 53 0.81 -7.83 -6.74
C PHE A 53 -0.41 -8.51 -6.11
N VAL A 54 -1.56 -8.26 -6.72
CA VAL A 54 -2.81 -8.94 -6.34
C VAL A 54 -2.90 -10.26 -7.10
N ASP A 55 -3.01 -11.37 -6.38
CA ASP A 55 -3.15 -12.70 -6.93
C ASP A 55 -4.52 -12.93 -7.58
N TYR A 56 -4.56 -13.85 -8.54
CA TYR A 56 -5.82 -14.20 -9.16
C TYR A 56 -6.75 -14.88 -8.16
N GLY A 57 -7.93 -14.30 -7.93
CA GLY A 57 -8.96 -14.87 -7.06
C GLY A 57 -8.95 -14.36 -5.63
N GLU A 58 -8.04 -13.44 -5.27
CA GLU A 58 -8.08 -12.74 -3.98
C GLU A 58 -8.70 -11.33 -4.11
N THR A 59 -9.08 -10.76 -2.96
CA THR A 59 -9.52 -9.36 -2.88
C THR A 59 -8.33 -8.45 -2.59
N LEU A 60 -8.49 -7.15 -2.88
CA LEU A 60 -7.47 -6.14 -2.61
C LEU A 60 -7.12 -6.06 -1.11
N GLU A 61 -8.13 -6.16 -0.24
CA GLU A 61 -7.93 -6.13 1.20
C GLU A 61 -7.17 -7.36 1.70
N HIS A 62 -7.45 -8.54 1.13
CA HIS A 62 -6.71 -9.76 1.47
C HIS A 62 -5.26 -9.68 0.97
N ALA A 63 -5.04 -9.21 -0.25
CA ALA A 63 -3.70 -8.95 -0.79
C ALA A 63 -2.92 -8.01 0.15
N ALA A 64 -3.52 -6.89 0.56
CA ALA A 64 -2.87 -5.91 1.44
C ALA A 64 -2.47 -6.52 2.80
N VAL A 65 -3.33 -7.34 3.40
CA VAL A 65 -3.01 -8.02 4.67
C VAL A 65 -1.92 -9.09 4.47
N ARG A 66 -1.96 -9.84 3.36
CA ARG A 66 -0.96 -10.86 3.01
C ARG A 66 0.41 -10.23 2.79
N GLU A 67 0.51 -9.23 1.93
CA GLU A 67 1.76 -8.52 1.61
C GLU A 67 2.37 -7.88 2.87
N ALA A 68 1.55 -7.22 3.70
CA ALA A 68 2.02 -6.69 4.98
C ALA A 68 2.61 -7.79 5.88
N LYS A 69 1.99 -8.98 5.91
CA LYS A 69 2.49 -10.10 6.71
C LYS A 69 3.79 -10.68 6.13
N GLU A 70 3.85 -10.87 4.83
CA GLU A 70 5.00 -11.47 4.13
C GLU A 70 6.25 -10.58 4.24
N GLU A 71 6.11 -9.28 4.03
CA GLU A 71 7.27 -8.38 3.95
C GLU A 71 7.70 -7.80 5.31
N THR A 72 6.79 -7.76 6.29
CA THR A 72 7.05 -7.10 7.59
C THR A 72 6.81 -7.97 8.82
N SER A 73 6.32 -9.21 8.64
CA SER A 73 5.87 -10.12 9.70
C SER A 73 4.71 -9.61 10.55
N LEU A 74 4.19 -8.40 10.30
CA LEU A 74 3.14 -7.76 11.09
C LEU A 74 1.76 -8.28 10.71
N ASP A 75 0.98 -8.65 11.73
CA ASP A 75 -0.47 -8.77 11.59
C ASP A 75 -1.10 -7.38 11.69
N VAL A 76 -1.78 -6.95 10.63
CA VAL A 76 -2.33 -5.60 10.53
C VAL A 76 -3.86 -5.58 10.53
N VAL A 77 -4.42 -4.41 10.84
CA VAL A 77 -5.84 -4.09 10.62
C VAL A 77 -5.90 -2.90 9.68
N LEU A 78 -6.51 -3.09 8.52
CA LEU A 78 -6.74 -1.99 7.57
C LEU A 78 -7.70 -0.97 8.20
N THR A 79 -7.33 0.30 8.13
CA THR A 79 -8.09 1.42 8.70
C THR A 79 -8.83 2.23 7.64
N GLY A 80 -8.50 2.06 6.36
CA GLY A 80 -9.19 2.72 5.27
C GLY A 80 -8.37 2.75 3.98
N LEU A 81 -8.97 3.35 2.95
CA LEU A 81 -8.31 3.58 1.67
C LEU A 81 -7.53 4.90 1.73
N VAL A 82 -6.23 4.84 1.42
CA VAL A 82 -5.40 6.02 1.19
C VAL A 82 -5.66 6.56 -0.21
N GLY A 83 -5.71 5.72 -1.25
CA GLY A 83 -5.93 6.22 -2.60
C GLY A 83 -5.78 5.17 -3.67
N VAL A 84 -5.93 5.60 -4.92
CA VAL A 84 -5.68 4.78 -6.11
C VAL A 84 -4.69 5.52 -7.00
N PHE A 85 -3.51 4.92 -7.19
CA PHE A 85 -2.38 5.52 -7.91
C PHE A 85 -2.17 4.77 -9.23
N SER A 86 -2.45 5.43 -10.34
CA SER A 86 -2.60 4.78 -11.65
C SER A 86 -1.80 5.45 -12.78
N MET A 87 -0.83 6.30 -12.44
CA MET A 87 0.01 6.97 -13.44
C MET A 87 0.74 5.91 -14.29
N PRO A 88 0.66 5.96 -15.63
CA PRO A 88 1.24 4.91 -16.49
C PRO A 88 2.74 4.67 -16.29
N CYS A 89 3.46 5.68 -15.81
CA CYS A 89 4.89 5.67 -15.55
C CYS A 89 5.26 5.58 -14.06
N ARG A 90 4.32 5.22 -13.17
CA ARG A 90 4.62 5.10 -11.72
C ARG A 90 5.63 3.99 -11.40
N ASP A 91 5.65 2.97 -12.26
CA ASP A 91 6.54 1.83 -12.16
C ASP A 91 7.12 1.55 -13.56
N ASP A 92 8.43 1.75 -13.68
CA ASP A 92 9.15 1.59 -14.94
C ASP A 92 9.15 0.14 -15.45
N ARG A 93 8.81 -0.84 -14.60
CA ARG A 93 8.76 -2.26 -14.95
C ARG A 93 7.52 -2.58 -15.79
N GLN A 94 6.37 -2.02 -15.41
CA GLN A 94 5.10 -2.18 -16.13
C GLN A 94 4.04 -1.20 -15.62
N HIS A 95 3.02 -0.91 -16.43
CA HIS A 95 1.87 -0.11 -15.99
C HIS A 95 1.11 -0.85 -14.89
N THR A 96 1.21 -0.34 -13.66
CA THR A 96 0.45 -0.81 -12.50
C THR A 96 -0.61 0.19 -12.07
N ILE A 97 -1.64 -0.30 -11.40
CA ILE A 97 -2.57 0.51 -10.62
C ILE A 97 -2.42 0.05 -9.18
N SER A 98 -1.93 0.92 -8.31
CA SER A 98 -1.81 0.59 -6.89
C SER A 98 -3.00 1.11 -6.10
N ILE A 99 -3.63 0.20 -5.35
CA ILE A 99 -4.68 0.52 -4.40
C ILE A 99 -4.02 0.55 -3.01
N THR A 100 -3.88 1.74 -2.44
CA THR A 100 -3.15 1.91 -1.20
C THR A 100 -4.10 1.96 -0.01
N TYR A 101 -3.85 1.13 1.00
CA TYR A 101 -4.58 1.11 2.26
C TYR A 101 -3.74 1.66 3.40
N SER A 102 -4.38 2.30 4.38
CA SER A 102 -3.76 2.58 5.66
C SER A 102 -4.05 1.45 6.62
N ALA A 103 -3.13 1.17 7.53
CA ALA A 103 -3.28 0.10 8.50
C ALA A 103 -2.59 0.42 9.83
N ILE A 104 -3.02 -0.27 10.88
CA ILE A 104 -2.31 -0.32 12.16
C ILE A 104 -1.82 -1.74 12.43
N ALA A 105 -0.61 -1.86 12.96
CA ALA A 105 -0.08 -3.15 13.40
C ALA A 105 -0.71 -3.54 14.74
N ARG A 106 -1.17 -4.80 14.86
CA ARG A 106 -1.68 -5.33 16.15
C ARG A 106 -0.57 -5.40 17.20
N ASN A 107 0.66 -5.69 16.77
CA ASN A 107 1.85 -5.72 17.60
C ASN A 107 3.04 -5.09 16.85
N PRO A 108 3.24 -3.76 16.97
CA PRO A 108 4.32 -3.05 16.29
C PRO A 108 5.74 -3.54 16.64
N GLN A 109 5.92 -4.21 17.79
CA GLN A 109 7.21 -4.78 18.21
C GLN A 109 7.54 -6.07 17.45
N GLY A 110 6.57 -6.65 16.74
CA GLY A 110 6.76 -7.83 15.91
C GLY A 110 7.42 -7.57 14.55
N LEU A 111 7.74 -6.31 14.23
CA LEU A 111 8.29 -5.93 12.93
C LEU A 111 9.61 -6.65 12.66
N LYS A 112 9.63 -7.41 11.56
CA LYS A 112 10.80 -8.10 11.03
C LYS A 112 10.71 -8.13 9.52
N ALA A 113 11.80 -7.81 8.84
CA ALA A 113 11.87 -7.93 7.39
C ALA A 113 11.55 -9.38 6.96
N GLY A 114 10.75 -9.51 5.90
CA GLY A 114 10.57 -10.78 5.19
C GLY A 114 11.82 -11.20 4.42
N ASP A 115 11.83 -12.42 3.90
CA ASP A 115 13.00 -13.02 3.25
C ASP A 115 13.52 -12.20 2.05
N ASP A 116 12.64 -11.45 1.38
CA ASP A 116 12.94 -10.65 0.18
C ASP A 116 13.20 -9.15 0.45
N ALA A 117 13.24 -8.72 1.72
CA ALA A 117 13.56 -7.34 2.10
C ALA A 117 14.95 -7.23 2.73
N GLY A 118 15.73 -6.20 2.35
CA GLY A 118 17.04 -5.89 2.94
C GLY A 118 16.95 -5.41 4.39
N GLY A 119 15.76 -4.92 4.78
CA GLY A 119 15.41 -4.47 6.12
C GLY A 119 13.97 -3.94 6.16
N ALA A 120 13.40 -3.84 7.36
CA ALA A 120 12.10 -3.22 7.59
C ALA A 120 12.14 -2.42 8.89
N ARG A 121 11.73 -1.16 8.87
CA ARG A 121 11.76 -0.29 10.06
C ARG A 121 10.71 0.82 10.00
N PHE A 122 10.44 1.40 11.16
CA PHE A 122 9.64 2.60 11.27
C PHE A 122 10.46 3.86 10.93
N PHE A 123 9.82 4.81 10.27
CA PHE A 123 10.34 6.14 9.96
C PHE A 123 9.31 7.20 10.30
N GLN A 124 9.76 8.31 10.89
CA GLN A 124 8.87 9.45 11.11
C GLN A 124 8.48 10.07 9.76
N LEU A 125 7.26 10.59 9.65
CA LEU A 125 6.75 11.17 8.42
C LEU A 125 7.50 12.45 8.01
N ASP A 126 8.18 13.12 8.94
CA ASP A 126 9.01 14.30 8.72
C ASP A 126 10.51 13.97 8.53
N ASP A 127 10.89 12.68 8.62
CA ASP A 127 12.27 12.19 8.46
C ASP A 127 12.28 10.89 7.63
N LEU A 128 11.73 10.99 6.42
CA LEU A 128 11.65 9.90 5.46
C LEU A 128 12.96 9.78 4.64
N PRO A 129 13.41 8.57 4.32
CA PRO A 129 14.50 8.36 3.37
C PRO A 129 14.02 8.66 1.94
N GLU A 130 14.93 8.64 0.98
CA GLU A 130 14.54 8.62 -0.44
C GLU A 130 13.75 7.34 -0.75
N LEU A 131 12.59 7.51 -1.37
CA LEU A 131 11.67 6.43 -1.70
C LEU A 131 11.67 6.15 -3.19
N VAL A 132 11.51 4.87 -3.54
CA VAL A 132 11.30 4.46 -4.93
C VAL A 132 9.82 4.53 -5.33
N PHE A 133 9.57 4.50 -6.64
CA PHE A 133 8.25 4.68 -7.25
C PHE A 133 7.65 6.06 -6.91
N ASP A 134 6.32 6.13 -6.80
CA ASP A 134 5.56 7.30 -6.37
C ASP A 134 5.23 7.28 -4.87
N HIS A 135 5.96 6.50 -4.06
CA HIS A 135 5.62 6.27 -2.65
C HIS A 135 5.71 7.54 -1.78
N SER A 136 6.53 8.51 -2.17
CA SER A 136 6.53 9.85 -1.55
C SER A 136 5.20 10.57 -1.74
N ASP A 137 4.57 10.46 -2.92
CA ASP A 137 3.27 11.06 -3.20
C ASP A 137 2.16 10.37 -2.40
N ILE A 138 2.23 9.03 -2.27
CA ILE A 138 1.32 8.24 -1.44
C ILE A 138 1.37 8.70 0.03
N LEU A 139 2.57 8.84 0.59
CA LEU A 139 2.75 9.28 1.99
C LEU A 139 2.34 10.73 2.20
N ASN A 140 2.52 11.60 1.20
CA ASN A 140 2.01 12.97 1.25
C ASN A 140 0.48 12.99 1.32
N GLU A 141 -0.20 12.20 0.47
CA GLU A 141 -1.67 12.09 0.53
C GLU A 141 -2.15 11.52 1.87
N PHE A 142 -1.47 10.49 2.39
CA PHE A 142 -1.78 9.93 3.71
C PHE A 142 -1.62 10.96 4.83
N SER A 143 -0.53 11.72 4.83
CA SER A 143 -0.23 12.72 5.88
C SER A 143 -1.30 13.81 5.93
N VAL A 144 -1.78 14.28 4.77
CA VAL A 144 -2.90 15.25 4.70
C VAL A 144 -4.18 14.66 5.31
N LYS A 145 -4.47 13.38 5.06
CA LYS A 145 -5.65 12.70 5.65
C LYS A 145 -5.54 12.54 7.16
N VAL A 146 -4.36 12.16 7.67
CA VAL A 146 -4.14 12.07 9.13
C VAL A 146 -4.30 13.43 9.81
N LEU A 147 -3.67 14.48 9.27
CA LEU A 147 -3.74 15.82 9.84
C LEU A 147 -5.18 16.38 9.82
N SER A 148 -5.92 16.17 8.74
CA SER A 148 -7.32 16.61 8.65
C SER A 148 -8.25 15.89 9.64
N LEU A 149 -8.01 14.60 9.89
CA LEU A 149 -8.74 13.84 10.91
C LEU A 149 -8.41 14.31 12.33
N GLN A 150 -7.14 14.59 12.63
CA GLN A 150 -6.71 15.11 13.93
C GLN A 150 -7.27 16.52 14.22
N ALA A 151 -7.29 17.39 13.21
CA ALA A 151 -7.92 18.71 13.32
C ALA A 151 -9.44 18.59 13.57
N SER A 152 -10.11 17.63 12.91
CA SER A 152 -11.55 17.41 13.11
C SER A 152 -11.87 16.83 14.49
N ALA A 153 -11.04 15.92 15.00
CA ALA A 153 -11.22 15.31 16.32
C ALA A 153 -10.98 16.29 17.48
N SER A 154 -10.04 17.24 17.31
CA SER A 154 -9.77 18.25 18.34
C SER A 154 -10.90 19.27 18.50
N ILE A 155 -11.62 19.61 17.42
CA ILE A 155 -12.80 20.48 17.44
C ILE A 155 -13.99 19.81 18.14
N GLY A 156 -14.14 18.49 18.03
CA GLY A 156 -15.25 17.72 18.62
C GLY A 156 -15.16 17.49 20.13
N SER A 157 -14.01 17.74 20.78
CA SER A 157 -13.83 17.51 22.23
C SER A 157 -14.22 18.70 23.11
N SER A 158 -14.64 19.83 22.52
CA SER A 158 -14.87 21.10 23.26
C SER A 158 -16.35 21.40 23.55
N THR A 159 -17.29 20.49 23.29
CA THR A 159 -18.74 20.77 23.41
C THR A 159 -19.49 20.12 24.58
N GLU A 160 -18.80 19.43 25.50
CA GLU A 160 -19.42 18.89 26.73
C GLU A 160 -18.84 19.53 28.01
N GLN A 161 -19.00 20.85 28.17
CA GLN A 161 -18.99 21.50 29.48
C GLN A 161 -19.99 22.67 29.49
N VAL A 162 -21.25 22.38 29.81
CA VAL A 162 -22.23 23.33 30.37
C VAL A 162 -23.04 22.59 31.42
#